data_AF-A0A257RSK2-F1
#
_entry.id   AF-A0A257RSK2-F1
#
_cell.length_a   1.000
_cell.length_b   1.000
_cell.length_c   1.000
_cell.angle_alpha   90.00
_cell.angle_beta   90.00
_cell.angle_gamma   90.00
#
_symmetry.space_group_name_H-M   'P 1'
#
loop_
_entity.id
_entity.type
_entity.pdbx_description
1 polymer ?
#
loop_
_entity_poly.entity_id
_entity_poly.type
_entity_poly.pdbx_seq_one_letter_code
_entity_poly.pdbx_strand_id
1 'polypeptide(L)'
;MPAEPFPNVQYFAPYTAKGFTLNTLRSNEQLADNVFPLTWGLREVMQYAEVLLNKDDVDAKADAFIDFIGERVIDREFTDDGFSKTHRVQSFADLEDWFRDLLRTVEQQNRGEHWRTHHVATIRKVRNRLSNISTRCAGLVTDEGTVSDLPFGAFDDRAVYVVDVAGLEEDAQDLVFARVVTKLREHLERRDLGVNHVMVFVDELNKYAPADGADTYVRKMLLDIAERGRYLGLVLFSAQQFRSQVHRRVVGNSGTSLYGRMDADELATPGYAVLSPATRTKLATLEKGQLMVRHPHFTQPVFVRFPRPAVMRGRDGVERYPQAQEMTLDAAVARALRTLDPSITVGWVQEVAA
;
A
#
# COMPACT_ATOMS: atom_id res chain seq x y z
N MET A 1 -4.89 -32.53 1.28
CA MET A 1 -3.67 -31.69 1.42
C MET A 1 -3.34 -31.64 2.90
N PRO A 2 -2.13 -32.03 3.33
CA PRO A 2 -1.68 -31.76 4.70
C PRO A 2 -1.70 -30.25 4.96
N ALA A 3 -2.02 -29.87 6.20
CA ALA A 3 -1.97 -28.47 6.61
C ALA A 3 -0.51 -28.13 6.93
N GLU A 4 0.23 -27.64 5.94
CA GLU A 4 1.62 -27.19 6.05
C GLU A 4 1.69 -25.67 5.78
N PRO A 5 2.67 -24.95 6.37
CA PRO A 5 2.93 -23.55 6.04
C PRO A 5 3.25 -23.36 4.55
N PHE A 6 3.01 -22.15 4.05
CA PHE A 6 3.49 -21.78 2.71
C PHE A 6 5.03 -21.82 2.67
N PRO A 7 5.63 -22.48 1.67
CA PRO A 7 7.07 -22.69 1.63
C PRO A 7 7.85 -21.45 1.16
N ASN A 8 7.24 -20.60 0.34
CA ASN A 8 7.85 -19.37 -0.18
C ASN A 8 7.03 -18.17 0.27
N VAL A 9 7.52 -17.48 1.31
CA VAL A 9 6.89 -16.26 1.85
C VAL A 9 7.94 -15.16 1.93
N GLN A 10 7.63 -13.99 1.36
CA GLN A 10 8.48 -12.81 1.40
C GLN A 10 7.70 -11.65 2.00
N TYR A 11 8.33 -10.91 2.91
CA TYR A 11 7.75 -9.76 3.59
C TYR A 11 8.37 -8.48 3.09
N PHE A 12 7.55 -7.46 2.85
CA PHE A 12 7.97 -6.13 2.42
C PHE A 12 7.46 -5.12 3.44
N ALA A 13 8.36 -4.40 4.09
CA ALA A 13 8.02 -3.45 5.13
C ALA A 13 8.70 -2.09 4.87
N PRO A 14 8.02 -0.96 5.09
CA PRO A 14 8.65 0.34 5.04
C PRO A 14 9.65 0.50 6.19
N TYR A 15 10.50 1.51 6.14
CA TYR A 15 11.29 1.90 7.31
C TYR A 15 10.42 2.61 8.35
N THR A 16 10.94 2.74 9.56
CA THR A 16 10.45 3.71 10.53
C THR A 16 10.75 5.12 10.02
N ALA A 17 10.14 6.15 10.61
CA ALA A 17 10.41 7.54 10.26
C ALA A 17 11.90 7.95 10.40
N LYS A 18 12.70 7.18 11.15
CA LYS A 18 14.14 7.39 11.29
C LYS A 18 14.95 6.87 10.08
N GLY A 19 14.37 6.03 9.24
CA GLY A 19 14.93 5.62 7.94
C GLY A 19 15.90 4.45 7.94
N PHE A 20 16.26 3.87 9.10
CA PHE A 20 17.29 2.81 9.18
C PHE A 20 16.82 1.49 9.82
N THR A 21 15.59 1.43 10.34
CA THR A 21 14.99 0.19 10.87
C THR A 21 13.68 -0.08 10.16
N LEU A 22 13.40 -1.33 9.78
CA LEU A 22 12.11 -1.70 9.17
C LEU A 22 10.97 -1.63 10.20
N ASN A 23 9.85 -1.05 9.79
CA ASN A 23 8.64 -0.90 10.58
C ASN A 23 7.80 -2.18 10.52
N THR A 24 8.29 -3.24 11.15
CA THR A 24 7.63 -4.55 11.21
C THR A 24 7.83 -5.21 12.56
N LEU A 25 6.87 -6.05 12.97
CA LEU A 25 7.03 -6.89 14.15
C LEU A 25 8.03 -8.05 13.94
N ARG A 26 8.42 -8.34 12.68
CA ARG A 26 9.41 -9.36 12.32
C ARG A 26 10.87 -8.87 12.45
N SER A 27 11.17 -8.11 13.49
CA SER A 27 12.51 -7.53 13.71
C SER A 27 13.52 -8.50 14.34
N ASN A 28 13.06 -9.65 14.85
CA ASN A 28 13.93 -10.70 15.40
C ASN A 28 14.84 -11.29 14.30
N GLU A 29 16.13 -11.46 14.59
CA GLU A 29 17.12 -11.96 13.62
C GLU A 29 16.77 -13.33 13.03
N GLN A 30 16.07 -14.19 13.79
CA GLN A 30 15.63 -15.51 13.33
C GLN A 30 14.46 -15.46 12.32
N LEU A 31 13.88 -14.28 12.09
CA LEU A 31 12.72 -14.07 11.21
C LEU A 31 12.98 -13.07 10.08
N ALA A 32 14.17 -12.45 10.06
CA ALA A 32 14.50 -11.31 9.22
C ALA A 32 15.06 -11.69 7.83
N ASP A 33 15.36 -12.97 7.62
CA ASP A 33 15.98 -13.49 6.39
C ASP A 33 15.12 -13.30 5.14
N ASN A 34 13.81 -13.21 5.31
CA ASN A 34 12.84 -13.02 4.23
C ASN A 34 12.06 -11.69 4.32
N VAL A 35 12.63 -10.69 5.00
CA VAL A 35 12.05 -9.36 5.15
C VAL A 35 12.87 -8.34 4.35
N PHE A 36 12.22 -7.70 3.40
CA PHE A 36 12.81 -6.72 2.48
C PHE A 36 12.24 -5.33 2.73
N PRO A 37 13.02 -4.25 2.47
CA PRO A 37 12.50 -2.90 2.54
C PRO A 37 11.43 -2.65 1.46
N LEU A 38 10.47 -1.80 1.78
CA LEU A 38 9.54 -1.18 0.83
C LEU A 38 9.78 0.33 0.86
N THR A 39 10.43 0.85 -0.17
CA THR A 39 10.79 2.27 -0.27
C THR A 39 10.59 2.83 -1.66
N TRP A 40 10.09 4.06 -1.73
CA TRP A 40 9.78 4.75 -2.97
C TRP A 40 10.41 6.15 -3.01
N GLY A 41 10.86 6.54 -4.19
CA GLY A 41 11.34 7.89 -4.45
C GLY A 41 10.22 8.83 -4.89
N LEU A 42 10.59 10.07 -5.21
CA LEU A 42 9.65 11.07 -5.69
C LEU A 42 8.86 10.59 -6.92
N ARG A 43 9.53 9.97 -7.89
CA ARG A 43 8.93 9.50 -9.13
C ARG A 43 7.78 8.52 -8.85
N GLU A 44 8.05 7.53 -8.02
CA GLU A 44 7.12 6.46 -7.68
C GLU A 44 5.88 6.99 -6.96
N VAL A 45 6.06 7.97 -6.09
CA VAL A 45 4.98 8.60 -5.33
C VAL A 45 4.14 9.51 -6.21
N MET A 46 4.78 10.29 -7.08
CA MET A 46 4.10 11.28 -7.92
C MET A 46 3.17 10.64 -8.97
N GLN A 47 3.45 9.40 -9.39
CA GLN A 47 2.54 8.61 -10.24
C GLN A 47 1.17 8.35 -9.60
N TYR A 48 1.10 8.42 -8.27
CA TYR A 48 -0.11 8.14 -7.49
C TYR A 48 -0.49 9.32 -6.59
N ALA A 49 -0.01 10.53 -6.91
CA ALA A 49 -0.27 11.72 -6.10
C ALA A 49 -1.77 11.96 -5.91
N GLU A 50 -2.62 11.68 -6.92
CA GLU A 50 -4.08 11.79 -6.83
C GLU A 50 -4.70 11.00 -5.66
N VAL A 51 -4.08 9.89 -5.25
CA VAL A 51 -4.54 9.05 -4.13
C VAL A 51 -4.33 9.78 -2.81
N LEU A 52 -3.24 10.53 -2.71
CA LEU A 52 -2.82 11.27 -1.52
C LEU A 52 -3.43 12.66 -1.42
N LEU A 53 -4.22 13.05 -2.41
CA LEU A 53 -4.82 14.37 -2.50
C LEU A 53 -6.34 14.25 -2.44
N ASN A 54 -6.93 14.92 -1.44
CA ASN A 54 -8.39 14.90 -1.28
C ASN A 54 -9.10 15.59 -2.44
N LYS A 55 -10.29 15.10 -2.81
CA LYS A 55 -11.11 15.70 -3.89
C LYS A 55 -11.50 17.15 -3.63
N ASP A 56 -11.64 17.54 -2.37
CA ASP A 56 -11.92 18.95 -2.00
C ASP A 56 -10.67 19.83 -2.16
N ASP A 57 -9.50 19.20 -2.24
CA ASP A 57 -8.20 19.86 -2.34
C ASP A 57 -7.68 19.99 -3.76
N VAL A 58 -8.19 19.21 -4.72
CA VAL A 58 -7.69 19.23 -6.10
C VAL A 58 -8.82 19.61 -7.04
N ASP A 59 -8.77 20.85 -7.52
CA ASP A 59 -9.58 21.27 -8.66
C ASP A 59 -8.83 20.90 -9.96
N ALA A 60 -9.53 20.96 -11.09
CA ALA A 60 -8.94 20.67 -12.40
C ALA A 60 -7.70 21.52 -12.73
N LYS A 61 -7.48 22.66 -12.04
CA LYS A 61 -6.28 23.49 -12.21
C LYS A 61 -5.08 22.95 -11.43
N ALA A 62 -5.32 22.40 -10.25
CA ALA A 62 -4.30 21.72 -9.46
C ALA A 62 -3.89 20.40 -10.12
N ASP A 63 -4.85 19.61 -10.65
CA ASP A 63 -4.56 18.40 -11.43
C ASP A 63 -3.61 18.71 -12.61
N ALA A 64 -4.00 19.68 -13.44
CA ALA A 64 -3.18 20.09 -14.59
C ALA A 64 -1.77 20.56 -14.21
N PHE A 65 -1.60 21.10 -13.00
CA PHE A 65 -0.28 21.51 -12.52
C PHE A 65 0.54 20.32 -12.00
N ILE A 66 -0.08 19.36 -11.34
CA ILE A 66 0.56 18.11 -10.93
C ILE A 66 1.01 17.32 -12.15
N ASP A 67 0.16 17.22 -13.17
CA ASP A 67 0.50 16.60 -14.47
C ASP A 67 1.70 17.30 -15.10
N PHE A 68 1.70 18.64 -15.11
CA PHE A 68 2.84 19.41 -15.60
C PHE A 68 4.13 19.08 -14.86
N ILE A 69 4.09 18.99 -13.52
CA ILE A 69 5.26 18.61 -12.71
C ILE A 69 5.75 17.21 -13.11
N GLY A 70 4.84 16.23 -13.16
CA GLY A 70 5.17 14.86 -13.52
C GLY A 70 5.77 14.71 -14.92
N GLU A 71 5.22 15.42 -15.90
CA GLU A 71 5.62 15.29 -17.31
C GLU A 71 6.83 16.14 -17.70
N ARG A 72 7.03 17.30 -17.06
CA ARG A 72 8.01 18.31 -17.52
C ARG A 72 9.12 18.59 -16.54
N VAL A 73 8.92 18.33 -15.25
CA VAL A 73 9.86 18.72 -14.19
C VAL A 73 10.58 17.51 -13.61
N ILE A 74 9.86 16.45 -13.26
CA ILE A 74 10.44 15.25 -12.63
C ILE A 74 11.38 14.53 -13.61
N ASP A 75 12.59 14.25 -13.14
CA ASP A 75 13.65 13.53 -13.87
C ASP A 75 14.03 14.15 -15.22
N ARG A 76 13.82 15.46 -15.35
CA ARG A 76 14.17 16.25 -16.53
C ARG A 76 14.93 17.51 -16.10
N GLU A 77 15.79 17.98 -16.99
CA GLU A 77 16.35 19.32 -16.83
C GLU A 77 15.26 20.35 -17.12
N PHE A 78 15.04 21.24 -16.16
CA PHE A 78 14.03 22.29 -16.25
C PHE A 78 14.65 23.65 -15.95
N THR A 79 14.40 24.62 -16.81
CA THR A 79 14.77 26.02 -16.61
C THR A 79 13.66 26.92 -17.13
N ASP A 80 13.48 28.07 -16.50
CA ASP A 80 12.54 29.10 -16.94
C ASP A 80 13.17 30.48 -16.71
N ASP A 81 12.64 31.50 -17.37
CA ASP A 81 13.13 32.86 -17.26
C ASP A 81 12.97 33.39 -15.84
N GLY A 82 14.08 33.75 -15.20
CA GLY A 82 14.12 34.25 -13.82
C GLY A 82 14.33 33.19 -12.76
N PHE A 83 14.54 31.92 -13.15
CA PHE A 83 15.06 30.90 -12.24
C PHE A 83 16.54 31.15 -11.98
N SER A 84 17.02 30.83 -10.78
CA SER A 84 18.45 30.99 -10.42
C SER A 84 19.35 29.94 -11.02
N LYS A 85 18.81 28.75 -11.31
CA LYS A 85 19.57 27.60 -11.81
C LYS A 85 18.69 26.76 -12.73
N THR A 86 19.33 25.92 -13.53
CA THR A 86 18.66 24.76 -14.13
C THR A 86 18.41 23.76 -13.02
N HIS A 87 17.16 23.32 -12.88
CA HIS A 87 16.75 22.33 -11.90
C HIS A 87 16.72 20.95 -12.54
N ARG A 88 17.02 19.93 -11.74
CA ARG A 88 16.79 18.53 -12.07
C ARG A 88 16.15 17.90 -10.85
N VAL A 89 14.84 17.67 -10.93
CA VAL A 89 14.05 17.27 -9.75
C VAL A 89 13.99 15.76 -9.66
N GLN A 90 14.66 15.18 -8.66
CA GLN A 90 14.72 13.72 -8.44
C GLN A 90 14.30 13.30 -7.03
N SER A 91 14.31 14.24 -6.07
CA SER A 91 13.90 14.04 -4.68
C SER A 91 12.84 15.08 -4.24
N PHE A 92 12.20 14.87 -3.09
CA PHE A 92 11.28 15.89 -2.54
C PHE A 92 12.04 17.16 -2.15
N ALA A 93 13.30 17.03 -1.72
CA ALA A 93 14.17 18.17 -1.49
C ALA A 93 14.39 19.01 -2.77
N ASP A 94 14.66 18.37 -3.91
CA ASP A 94 14.80 19.08 -5.19
C ASP A 94 13.48 19.73 -5.63
N LEU A 95 12.35 19.05 -5.38
CA LEU A 95 11.03 19.57 -5.71
C LEU A 95 10.72 20.83 -4.89
N GLU A 96 11.06 20.82 -3.61
CA GLU A 96 10.90 21.97 -2.71
C GLU A 96 11.80 23.15 -3.13
N ASP A 97 13.03 22.86 -3.55
CA ASP A 97 13.96 23.84 -4.13
C ASP A 97 13.42 24.45 -5.43
N TRP A 98 12.83 23.63 -6.30
CA TRP A 98 12.17 24.07 -7.53
C TRP A 98 10.98 24.97 -7.23
N PHE A 99 10.13 24.59 -6.27
CA PHE A 99 9.00 25.42 -5.84
C PHE A 99 9.43 26.77 -5.27
N ARG A 100 10.53 26.80 -4.52
CA ARG A 100 11.08 28.03 -3.96
C ARG A 100 11.54 28.98 -5.06
N ASP A 101 12.25 28.48 -6.06
CA ASP A 101 12.72 29.28 -7.19
C ASP A 101 11.52 29.81 -8.00
N LEU A 102 10.58 28.93 -8.34
CA LEU A 102 9.33 29.26 -9.03
C LEU A 102 8.56 30.40 -8.34
N LEU A 103 8.30 30.29 -7.03
CA LEU A 103 7.55 31.30 -6.28
C LEU A 103 8.32 32.63 -6.21
N ARG A 104 9.64 32.58 -6.03
CA ARG A 104 10.48 33.79 -6.05
C ARG A 104 10.41 34.49 -7.41
N THR A 105 10.46 33.75 -8.50
CA THR A 105 10.37 34.29 -9.86
C THR A 105 9.04 35.00 -10.09
N VAL A 106 7.92 34.42 -9.63
CA VAL A 106 6.60 35.06 -9.77
C VAL A 106 6.51 36.35 -8.96
N GLU A 107 7.06 36.36 -7.75
CA GLU A 107 7.07 37.54 -6.88
C GLU A 107 7.96 38.68 -7.43
N GLN A 108 9.11 38.35 -8.03
CA GLN A 108 10.07 39.35 -8.53
C GLN A 108 9.68 39.97 -9.88
N GLN A 109 9.08 39.20 -10.78
CA GLN A 109 8.88 39.65 -12.16
C GLN A 109 7.62 40.50 -12.34
N ASN A 110 6.85 40.79 -11.28
CA ASN A 110 5.54 41.47 -11.39
C ASN A 110 4.64 40.82 -12.48
N ARG A 111 4.81 39.52 -12.76
CA ARG A 111 4.11 38.76 -13.82
C ARG A 111 2.61 38.54 -13.53
N GLY A 112 2.04 39.32 -12.61
CA GLY A 112 0.70 39.12 -12.06
C GLY A 112 0.65 37.93 -11.09
N GLU A 113 -0.55 37.57 -10.64
CA GLU A 113 -0.79 36.45 -9.72
C GLU A 113 -0.66 35.07 -10.41
N HIS A 114 0.00 34.99 -11.57
CA HIS A 114 0.07 33.82 -12.42
C HIS A 114 1.49 33.49 -12.87
N TRP A 115 1.81 32.20 -12.85
CA TRP A 115 2.94 31.63 -13.59
C TRP A 115 2.37 30.80 -14.74
N ARG A 116 2.64 31.23 -15.98
CA ARG A 116 2.00 30.68 -17.18
C ARG A 116 0.46 30.71 -17.02
N THR A 117 -0.19 29.56 -17.01
CA THR A 117 -1.64 29.40 -16.83
C THR A 117 -2.05 29.14 -15.36
N HIS A 118 -1.09 28.92 -14.47
CA HIS A 118 -1.35 28.53 -13.08
C HIS A 118 -1.31 29.73 -12.13
N HIS A 119 -2.34 29.88 -11.30
CA HIS A 119 -2.40 30.93 -10.29
C HIS A 119 -1.47 30.61 -9.11
N VAL A 120 -0.85 31.63 -8.50
CA VAL A 120 0.09 31.48 -7.37
C VAL A 120 -0.55 30.75 -6.19
N ALA A 121 -1.81 31.02 -5.90
CA ALA A 121 -2.57 30.30 -4.86
C ALA A 121 -2.65 28.78 -5.14
N THR A 122 -2.88 28.37 -6.40
CA THR A 122 -2.90 26.96 -6.81
C THR A 122 -1.51 26.34 -6.64
N ILE A 123 -0.46 27.04 -7.05
CA ILE A 123 0.94 26.61 -6.90
C ILE A 123 1.28 26.38 -5.42
N ARG A 124 0.96 27.36 -4.56
CA ARG A 124 1.17 27.25 -3.10
C ARG A 124 0.37 26.10 -2.50
N LYS A 125 -0.87 25.88 -2.95
CA LYS A 125 -1.70 24.75 -2.52
C LYS A 125 -1.04 23.42 -2.89
N VAL A 126 -0.62 23.24 -4.14
CA VAL A 126 0.05 22.00 -4.59
C VAL A 126 1.37 21.78 -3.86
N ARG A 127 2.22 22.80 -3.71
CA ARG A 127 3.46 22.73 -2.91
C ARG A 127 3.17 22.22 -1.49
N ASN A 128 2.26 22.87 -0.77
CA ASN A 128 1.92 22.47 0.60
C ASN A 128 1.43 21.02 0.69
N ARG A 129 0.73 20.52 -0.34
CA ARG A 129 0.26 19.13 -0.35
C ARG A 129 1.39 18.15 -0.64
N LEU A 130 2.21 18.40 -1.66
CA LEU A 130 3.32 17.54 -2.06
C LEU A 130 4.43 17.50 -1.01
N SER A 131 4.82 18.65 -0.43
CA SER A 131 5.86 18.71 0.61
C SER A 131 5.42 18.02 1.91
N ASN A 132 4.11 17.87 2.14
CA ASN A 132 3.60 17.10 3.29
C ASN A 132 3.55 15.59 3.04
N ILE A 133 3.67 15.11 1.79
CA ILE A 133 3.61 13.68 1.49
C ILE A 133 4.78 12.95 2.13
N SER A 134 6.01 13.49 2.04
CA SER A 134 7.20 12.89 2.66
C SER A 134 7.04 12.71 4.17
N THR A 135 6.36 13.64 4.85
CA THR A 135 6.04 13.55 6.27
C THR A 135 4.96 12.50 6.55
N ARG A 136 3.86 12.46 5.78
CA ARG A 136 2.74 11.53 6.00
C ARG A 136 3.09 10.08 5.61
N CYS A 137 4.04 9.92 4.70
CA CYS A 137 4.53 8.62 4.23
C CYS A 137 5.98 8.37 4.70
N ALA A 138 6.36 8.92 5.85
CA ALA A 138 7.72 8.79 6.39
C ALA A 138 8.12 7.31 6.54
N GLY A 139 9.32 6.97 6.09
CA GLY A 139 9.86 5.61 6.10
C GLY A 139 9.44 4.75 4.91
N LEU A 140 8.31 5.05 4.25
CA LEU A 140 7.95 4.51 2.94
C LEU A 140 8.59 5.34 1.81
N VAL A 141 8.69 6.65 2.01
CA VAL A 141 9.25 7.59 1.02
C VAL A 141 10.66 8.01 1.43
N THR A 142 11.58 8.00 0.45
CA THR A 142 12.98 8.36 0.62
C THR A 142 13.42 9.44 -0.38
N ASP A 143 14.25 10.36 0.09
CA ASP A 143 14.88 11.39 -0.76
C ASP A 143 16.10 10.88 -1.53
N GLU A 144 16.66 9.72 -1.17
CA GLU A 144 17.86 9.17 -1.80
C GLU A 144 17.57 8.46 -3.14
N GLY A 145 16.29 8.35 -3.52
CA GLY A 145 15.86 7.69 -4.75
C GLY A 145 16.06 6.17 -4.76
N THR A 146 16.47 5.57 -3.65
CA THR A 146 16.63 4.12 -3.51
C THR A 146 15.26 3.45 -3.44
N VAL A 147 14.85 2.87 -4.58
CA VAL A 147 13.58 2.16 -4.69
C VAL A 147 13.77 0.69 -4.31
N SER A 148 12.98 0.24 -3.35
CA SER A 148 12.79 -1.18 -3.05
C SER A 148 11.30 -1.48 -3.12
N ASP A 149 10.91 -2.37 -4.02
CA ASP A 149 9.51 -2.65 -4.33
C ASP A 149 9.28 -4.16 -4.40
N LEU A 150 8.01 -4.57 -4.56
CA LEU A 150 7.69 -5.95 -4.90
C LEU A 150 8.40 -6.35 -6.21
N PRO A 151 8.69 -7.64 -6.42
CA PRO A 151 9.45 -8.11 -7.58
C PRO A 151 8.60 -8.12 -8.86
N PHE A 152 8.04 -6.98 -9.25
CA PHE A 152 7.22 -6.84 -10.46
C PHE A 152 8.01 -7.30 -11.68
N GLY A 153 7.45 -8.29 -12.38
CA GLY A 153 8.10 -8.95 -13.52
C GLY A 153 8.85 -10.25 -13.18
N ALA A 154 9.00 -10.54 -11.90
CA ALA A 154 9.69 -11.72 -11.37
C ALA A 154 8.91 -12.35 -10.20
N PHE A 155 7.57 -12.30 -10.24
CA PHE A 155 6.76 -13.03 -9.26
C PHE A 155 6.91 -14.53 -9.49
N ASP A 156 7.08 -15.27 -8.39
CA ASP A 156 7.20 -16.72 -8.39
C ASP A 156 5.83 -17.39 -8.26
N ASP A 157 5.65 -18.51 -8.96
CA ASP A 157 4.46 -19.34 -8.79
C ASP A 157 4.38 -19.90 -7.36
N ARG A 158 3.17 -19.91 -6.79
CA ARG A 158 2.87 -20.39 -5.43
C ARG A 158 3.64 -19.68 -4.30
N ALA A 159 4.14 -18.47 -4.52
CA ALA A 159 4.72 -17.62 -3.49
C ALA A 159 3.67 -16.74 -2.80
N VAL A 160 3.96 -16.34 -1.55
CA VAL A 160 3.16 -15.38 -0.78
C VAL A 160 3.99 -14.13 -0.54
N TYR A 161 3.50 -13.00 -1.03
CA TYR A 161 4.11 -11.68 -0.82
C TYR A 161 3.26 -10.93 0.20
N VAL A 162 3.85 -10.61 1.36
CA VAL A 162 3.19 -9.90 2.45
C VAL A 162 3.71 -8.48 2.48
N VAL A 163 2.81 -7.50 2.33
CA VAL A 163 3.15 -6.09 2.49
C VAL A 163 2.71 -5.64 3.88
N ASP A 164 3.68 -5.38 4.76
CA ASP A 164 3.43 -4.98 6.15
C ASP A 164 3.12 -3.49 6.22
N VAL A 165 1.82 -3.19 6.30
CA VAL A 165 1.29 -1.83 6.39
C VAL A 165 0.80 -1.47 7.79
N ALA A 166 0.97 -2.36 8.78
CA ALA A 166 0.36 -2.20 10.09
C ALA A 166 0.87 -0.97 10.85
N GLY A 167 2.13 -0.59 10.64
CA GLY A 167 2.75 0.58 11.26
C GLY A 167 2.64 1.87 10.44
N LEU A 168 1.88 1.88 9.34
CA LEU A 168 1.73 3.04 8.45
C LEU A 168 0.47 3.84 8.76
N GLU A 169 0.55 5.15 8.57
CA GLU A 169 -0.61 6.06 8.55
C GLU A 169 -1.52 5.76 7.35
N GLU A 170 -2.80 6.14 7.45
CA GLU A 170 -3.84 5.80 6.46
C GLU A 170 -3.47 6.20 5.03
N ASP A 171 -3.00 7.43 4.82
CA ASP A 171 -2.55 7.92 3.51
C ASP A 171 -1.43 7.05 2.90
N ALA A 172 -0.48 6.59 3.73
CA ALA A 172 0.60 5.73 3.27
C ALA A 172 0.09 4.33 2.92
N GLN A 173 -0.90 3.80 3.65
CA GLN A 173 -1.55 2.53 3.29
C GLN A 173 -2.31 2.63 1.96
N ASP A 174 -3.02 3.74 1.74
CA ASP A 174 -3.75 3.99 0.50
C ASP A 174 -2.80 4.13 -0.69
N LEU A 175 -1.67 4.82 -0.51
CA LEU A 175 -0.61 4.88 -1.52
C LEU A 175 -0.08 3.48 -1.85
N VAL A 176 0.19 2.68 -0.81
CA VAL A 176 0.70 1.32 -1.01
C VAL A 176 -0.28 0.47 -1.80
N PHE A 177 -1.54 0.50 -1.39
CA PHE A 177 -2.59 -0.21 -2.07
C PHE A 177 -2.70 0.21 -3.54
N ALA A 178 -2.78 1.51 -3.80
CA ALA A 178 -2.93 2.05 -5.14
C ALA A 178 -1.77 1.68 -6.07
N ARG A 179 -0.54 1.81 -5.59
CA ARG A 179 0.64 1.45 -6.35
C ARG A 179 0.69 -0.04 -6.64
N VAL A 180 0.55 -0.89 -5.61
CA VAL A 180 0.67 -2.35 -5.77
C VAL A 180 -0.39 -2.88 -6.74
N VAL A 181 -1.65 -2.49 -6.57
CA VAL A 181 -2.73 -2.97 -7.45
C VAL A 181 -2.55 -2.45 -8.88
N THR A 182 -2.17 -1.19 -9.07
CA THR A 182 -1.96 -0.63 -10.42
C THR A 182 -0.83 -1.37 -11.13
N LYS A 183 0.31 -1.57 -10.46
CA LYS A 183 1.46 -2.28 -11.02
C LYS A 183 1.13 -3.74 -11.33
N LEU A 184 0.45 -4.46 -10.43
CA LEU A 184 -0.01 -5.83 -10.69
C LEU A 184 -0.88 -5.89 -11.96
N ARG A 185 -1.82 -4.95 -12.09
CA ARG A 185 -2.70 -4.87 -13.26
C ARG A 185 -1.91 -4.61 -14.55
N GLU A 186 -1.03 -3.60 -14.57
CA GLU A 186 -0.23 -3.27 -15.74
C GLU A 186 0.61 -4.45 -16.22
N HIS A 187 1.26 -5.15 -15.29
CA HIS A 187 2.12 -6.28 -15.60
C HIS A 187 1.31 -7.53 -16.04
N LEU A 188 0.10 -7.73 -15.50
CA LEU A 188 -0.83 -8.76 -15.99
C LEU A 188 -1.36 -8.44 -17.40
N GLU A 189 -1.68 -7.18 -17.68
CA GLU A 189 -2.09 -6.72 -19.02
C GLU A 189 -0.99 -6.94 -20.06
N ARG A 190 0.28 -6.66 -19.68
CA ARG A 190 1.47 -6.91 -20.53
C ARG A 190 1.91 -8.36 -20.56
N ARG A 191 1.40 -9.21 -19.65
CA ARG A 191 1.77 -10.62 -19.46
C ARG A 191 3.25 -10.81 -19.14
N ASP A 192 3.84 -9.86 -18.43
CA ASP A 192 5.26 -9.88 -18.06
C ASP A 192 5.48 -10.00 -16.54
N LEU A 193 4.42 -10.17 -15.73
CA LEU A 193 4.51 -10.22 -14.26
C LEU A 193 5.37 -11.38 -13.70
N GLY A 194 5.55 -12.46 -14.46
CA GLY A 194 6.15 -13.73 -14.02
C GLY A 194 5.11 -14.82 -13.72
N VAL A 195 3.86 -14.43 -13.46
CA VAL A 195 2.72 -15.33 -13.25
C VAL A 195 1.50 -14.89 -14.05
N ASN A 196 0.61 -15.84 -14.35
CA ASN A 196 -0.64 -15.57 -15.08
C ASN A 196 -1.81 -15.14 -14.19
N HIS A 197 -1.73 -15.43 -12.89
CA HIS A 197 -2.79 -15.14 -11.93
C HIS A 197 -2.20 -14.68 -10.60
N VAL A 198 -2.79 -13.63 -10.01
CA VAL A 198 -2.44 -13.14 -8.68
C VAL A 198 -3.70 -12.98 -7.85
N MET A 199 -3.64 -13.46 -6.61
CA MET A 199 -4.67 -13.21 -5.61
C MET A 199 -4.21 -12.12 -4.65
N VAL A 200 -4.92 -11.00 -4.63
CA VAL A 200 -4.67 -9.90 -3.70
C VAL A 200 -5.53 -10.10 -2.47
N PHE A 201 -4.88 -10.33 -1.33
CA PHE A 201 -5.52 -10.42 -0.03
C PHE A 201 -5.64 -9.03 0.59
N VAL A 202 -6.86 -8.61 0.88
CA VAL A 202 -7.15 -7.31 1.51
C VAL A 202 -7.91 -7.58 2.79
N ASP A 203 -7.29 -7.29 3.92
CA ASP A 203 -7.97 -7.31 5.21
C ASP A 203 -8.80 -6.02 5.40
N GLU A 204 -9.90 -6.11 6.14
CA GLU A 204 -10.80 -4.99 6.44
C GLU A 204 -11.20 -4.16 5.21
N LEU A 205 -11.85 -4.81 4.24
CA LEU A 205 -12.23 -4.17 2.97
C LEU A 205 -13.10 -2.90 3.14
N ASN A 206 -13.83 -2.78 4.25
CA ASN A 206 -14.64 -1.60 4.57
C ASN A 206 -13.78 -0.34 4.79
N LYS A 207 -12.50 -0.47 5.17
CA LYS A 207 -11.56 0.66 5.22
C LYS A 207 -11.41 1.31 3.85
N TYR A 208 -11.22 0.49 2.83
CA TYR A 208 -10.91 0.93 1.47
C TYR A 208 -12.15 1.12 0.58
N ALA A 209 -13.23 0.38 0.85
CA ALA A 209 -14.48 0.43 0.12
C ALA A 209 -15.68 0.33 1.09
N PRO A 210 -15.91 1.37 1.90
CA PRO A 210 -17.03 1.39 2.84
C PRO A 210 -18.38 1.35 2.11
N ALA A 211 -19.43 0.89 2.79
CA ALA A 211 -20.79 0.82 2.26
C ALA A 211 -21.32 2.20 1.83
N ASP A 212 -21.07 3.20 2.69
CA ASP A 212 -21.41 4.60 2.50
C ASP A 212 -20.14 5.46 2.63
N GLY A 213 -20.11 6.61 1.97
CA GLY A 213 -18.97 7.53 2.00
C GLY A 213 -18.56 8.01 0.62
N ALA A 214 -17.51 8.84 0.58
CA ALA A 214 -17.00 9.40 -0.65
C ALA A 214 -16.45 8.31 -1.60
N ASP A 215 -16.50 8.60 -2.90
CA ASP A 215 -15.85 7.76 -3.91
C ASP A 215 -14.34 8.06 -3.93
N THR A 216 -13.54 7.34 -3.16
CA THR A 216 -12.07 7.45 -3.17
C THR A 216 -11.47 6.77 -4.40
N TYR A 217 -10.21 7.11 -4.72
CA TYR A 217 -9.48 6.44 -5.81
C TYR A 217 -9.35 4.94 -5.54
N VAL A 218 -8.93 4.58 -4.32
CA VAL A 218 -8.79 3.20 -3.86
C VAL A 218 -10.11 2.42 -3.97
N ARG A 219 -11.25 3.02 -3.60
CA ARG A 219 -12.58 2.41 -3.75
C ARG A 219 -12.90 2.10 -5.22
N LYS A 220 -12.59 3.02 -6.13
CA LYS A 220 -12.78 2.80 -7.58
C LYS A 220 -11.89 1.68 -8.11
N MET A 221 -10.65 1.59 -7.65
CA MET A 221 -9.75 0.49 -8.00
C MET A 221 -10.31 -0.86 -7.54
N LEU A 222 -10.75 -0.96 -6.28
CA LEU A 222 -11.36 -2.18 -5.75
C LEU A 222 -12.61 -2.61 -6.53
N LEU A 223 -13.43 -1.65 -6.96
CA LEU A 223 -14.57 -1.91 -7.82
C LEU A 223 -14.14 -2.49 -9.17
N ASP A 224 -13.12 -1.91 -9.79
CA ASP A 224 -12.61 -2.39 -11.07
C ASP A 224 -12.01 -3.81 -10.96
N ILE A 225 -11.27 -4.11 -9.89
CA ILE A 225 -10.79 -5.48 -9.63
C ILE A 225 -11.98 -6.44 -9.46
N ALA A 226 -12.97 -6.08 -8.65
CA ALA A 226 -14.12 -6.93 -8.39
C ALA A 226 -14.94 -7.19 -9.66
N GLU A 227 -15.10 -6.19 -10.52
CA GLU A 227 -15.93 -6.27 -11.74
C GLU A 227 -15.19 -6.88 -12.94
N ARG A 228 -13.89 -6.61 -13.09
CA ARG A 228 -13.13 -6.91 -14.31
C ARG A 228 -11.85 -7.72 -14.09
N GLY A 229 -11.37 -7.83 -12.85
CA GLY A 229 -10.09 -8.50 -12.52
C GLY A 229 -10.00 -9.94 -13.03
N ARG A 230 -11.13 -10.65 -13.11
CA ARG A 230 -11.20 -12.03 -13.64
C ARG A 230 -10.58 -12.17 -15.04
N TYR A 231 -10.78 -11.20 -15.93
CA TYR A 231 -10.26 -11.28 -17.30
C TYR A 231 -8.73 -11.11 -17.36
N LEU A 232 -8.16 -10.43 -16.36
CA LEU A 232 -6.73 -10.14 -16.26
C LEU A 232 -5.97 -11.18 -15.42
N GLY A 233 -6.66 -12.11 -14.77
CA GLY A 233 -6.05 -13.01 -13.79
C GLY A 233 -5.81 -12.36 -12.42
N LEU A 234 -6.39 -11.18 -12.16
CA LEU A 234 -6.31 -10.48 -10.87
C LEU A 234 -7.54 -10.81 -10.01
N VAL A 235 -7.33 -11.52 -8.91
CA VAL A 235 -8.40 -11.99 -8.03
C VAL A 235 -8.36 -11.23 -6.70
N LEU A 236 -9.47 -10.62 -6.32
CA LEU A 236 -9.64 -10.06 -4.98
C LEU A 236 -10.08 -11.16 -4.01
N PHE A 237 -9.34 -11.29 -2.91
CA PHE A 237 -9.74 -12.08 -1.74
C PHE A 237 -9.76 -11.14 -0.53
N SER A 238 -10.89 -11.03 0.16
CA SER A 238 -10.97 -10.19 1.36
C SER A 238 -11.60 -10.91 2.54
N ALA A 239 -11.29 -10.39 3.72
CA ALA A 239 -11.98 -10.73 4.96
C ALA A 239 -12.56 -9.45 5.56
N GLN A 240 -13.74 -9.59 6.19
CA GLN A 240 -14.39 -8.51 6.91
C GLN A 240 -15.28 -9.07 8.01
N GLN A 241 -15.45 -8.32 9.09
CA GLN A 241 -16.36 -8.71 10.17
C GLN A 241 -17.83 -8.54 9.75
N PHE A 242 -18.16 -7.42 9.11
CA PHE A 242 -19.52 -7.08 8.68
C PHE A 242 -19.55 -6.87 7.17
N ARG A 243 -20.37 -7.66 6.46
CA ARG A 243 -20.59 -7.49 5.03
C ARG A 243 -21.37 -6.20 4.75
N SER A 244 -22.27 -5.84 5.66
CA SER A 244 -23.10 -4.63 5.56
C SER A 244 -22.29 -3.34 5.51
N GLN A 245 -21.07 -3.35 6.03
CA GLN A 245 -20.16 -2.20 6.05
C GLN A 245 -19.30 -2.07 4.79
N VAL A 246 -19.39 -3.02 3.85
CA VAL A 246 -18.60 -3.02 2.61
C VAL A 246 -19.49 -2.60 1.44
N HIS A 247 -18.88 -1.90 0.48
CA HIS A 247 -19.55 -1.44 -0.72
C HIS A 247 -20.29 -2.56 -1.47
N ARG A 248 -21.59 -2.32 -1.75
CA ARG A 248 -22.50 -3.34 -2.30
C ARG A 248 -22.04 -3.93 -3.63
N ARG A 249 -21.40 -3.13 -4.50
CA ARG A 249 -20.88 -3.62 -5.80
C ARG A 249 -19.65 -4.52 -5.62
N VAL A 250 -18.77 -4.26 -4.65
CA VAL A 250 -17.61 -5.13 -4.42
C VAL A 250 -18.07 -6.51 -3.98
N VAL A 251 -18.98 -6.53 -3.01
CA VAL A 251 -19.57 -7.77 -2.49
C VAL A 251 -20.48 -8.45 -3.50
N GLY A 252 -21.22 -7.68 -4.31
CA GLY A 252 -22.11 -8.22 -5.36
C GLY A 252 -21.38 -8.93 -6.49
N ASN A 253 -20.16 -8.48 -6.80
CA ASN A 253 -19.31 -9.11 -7.81
C ASN A 253 -18.38 -10.21 -7.23
N SER A 254 -18.42 -10.44 -5.92
CA SER A 254 -17.68 -11.54 -5.29
C SER A 254 -18.34 -12.89 -5.59
N GLY A 255 -17.72 -13.67 -6.48
CA GLY A 255 -18.26 -14.95 -6.94
C GLY A 255 -18.28 -16.06 -5.89
N THR A 256 -17.47 -15.98 -4.84
CA THR A 256 -17.47 -16.96 -3.75
C THR A 256 -17.50 -16.22 -2.43
N SER A 257 -18.31 -16.71 -1.48
CA SER A 257 -18.40 -16.12 -0.14
C SER A 257 -18.30 -17.22 0.91
N LEU A 258 -17.46 -16.97 1.92
CA LEU A 258 -17.37 -17.80 3.11
C LEU A 258 -17.94 -17.02 4.28
N TYR A 259 -18.81 -17.66 5.06
CA TYR A 259 -19.44 -17.06 6.24
C TYR A 259 -19.05 -17.84 7.48
N GLY A 260 -18.47 -17.14 8.45
CA GLY A 260 -18.27 -17.66 9.80
C GLY A 260 -19.53 -17.54 10.66
N ARG A 261 -19.34 -17.62 11.97
CA ARG A 261 -20.39 -17.25 12.92
C ARG A 261 -20.73 -15.76 12.77
N MET A 262 -22.02 -15.44 12.80
CA MET A 262 -22.53 -14.09 12.60
C MET A 262 -23.58 -13.71 13.64
N ASP A 263 -23.64 -12.44 13.99
CA ASP A 263 -24.66 -11.94 14.92
C ASP A 263 -26.02 -11.76 14.22
N ALA A 264 -27.10 -11.82 15.01
CA ALA A 264 -28.46 -11.75 14.50
C ALA A 264 -28.75 -10.41 13.79
N ASP A 265 -28.18 -9.31 14.29
CA ASP A 265 -28.36 -7.97 13.73
C ASP A 265 -27.78 -7.87 12.31
N GLU A 266 -26.58 -8.40 12.09
CA GLU A 266 -25.97 -8.45 10.75
C GLU A 266 -26.79 -9.35 9.82
N LEU A 267 -27.24 -10.52 10.31
CA LEU A 267 -28.08 -11.44 9.54
C LEU A 267 -29.47 -10.88 9.19
N ALA A 268 -29.94 -9.84 9.90
CA ALA A 268 -31.18 -9.13 9.60
C ALA A 268 -31.02 -8.10 8.47
N THR A 269 -29.78 -7.74 8.10
CA THR A 269 -29.55 -6.75 7.03
C THR A 269 -29.96 -7.28 5.64
N PRO A 270 -30.33 -6.39 4.69
CA PRO A 270 -30.83 -6.80 3.38
C PRO A 270 -29.89 -7.70 2.58
N GLY A 271 -28.57 -7.64 2.83
CA GLY A 271 -27.57 -8.48 2.17
C GLY A 271 -27.75 -9.99 2.40
N TYR A 272 -28.53 -10.38 3.41
CA TYR A 272 -28.77 -11.78 3.79
C TYR A 272 -30.21 -12.23 3.59
N ALA A 273 -31.07 -11.39 3.00
CA ALA A 273 -32.47 -11.72 2.74
C ALA A 273 -32.66 -12.99 1.89
N VAL A 274 -31.68 -13.28 1.03
CA VAL A 274 -31.62 -14.48 0.17
C VAL A 274 -31.37 -15.79 0.93
N LEU A 275 -31.00 -15.75 2.22
CA LEU A 275 -30.76 -16.95 3.02
C LEU A 275 -32.08 -17.47 3.61
N SER A 276 -32.22 -18.79 3.76
CA SER A 276 -33.36 -19.37 4.46
C SER A 276 -33.29 -19.09 5.97
N PRO A 277 -34.43 -19.09 6.70
CA PRO A 277 -34.43 -18.96 8.16
C PRO A 277 -33.57 -20.02 8.86
N ALA A 278 -33.57 -21.26 8.35
CA ALA A 278 -32.76 -22.36 8.87
C ALA A 278 -31.26 -22.08 8.69
N THR A 279 -30.86 -21.56 7.52
CA THR A 279 -29.46 -21.18 7.26
C THR A 279 -29.01 -20.03 8.16
N ARG A 280 -29.84 -19.00 8.36
CA ARG A 280 -29.52 -17.90 9.29
C ARG A 280 -29.35 -18.39 10.73
N THR A 281 -30.25 -19.26 11.20
CA THR A 281 -30.16 -19.87 12.53
C THR A 281 -28.86 -20.67 12.71
N LYS A 282 -28.47 -21.42 11.67
CA LYS A 282 -27.21 -22.17 11.68
C LYS A 282 -25.99 -21.25 11.69
N LEU A 283 -25.98 -20.18 10.89
CA LEU A 283 -24.91 -19.18 10.88
C LEU A 283 -24.74 -18.50 12.25
N ALA A 284 -25.83 -18.22 12.95
CA ALA A 284 -25.79 -17.63 14.30
C ALA A 284 -25.16 -18.55 15.36
N THR A 285 -25.14 -19.86 15.10
CA THR A 285 -24.72 -20.90 16.05
C THR A 285 -23.47 -21.67 15.63
N LEU A 286 -22.79 -21.26 14.55
CA LEU A 286 -21.57 -21.92 14.08
C LEU A 286 -20.46 -21.92 15.13
N GLU A 287 -19.79 -23.07 15.23
CA GLU A 287 -18.59 -23.19 16.06
C GLU A 287 -17.37 -22.55 15.38
N LYS A 288 -16.37 -22.19 16.19
CA LYS A 288 -15.09 -21.69 15.66
C LYS A 288 -14.45 -22.70 14.71
N GLY A 289 -14.14 -22.24 13.51
CA GLY A 289 -13.57 -23.07 12.43
C GLY A 289 -14.61 -23.78 11.57
N GLN A 290 -15.91 -23.67 11.86
CA GLN A 290 -16.95 -24.03 10.91
C GLN A 290 -17.28 -22.82 10.03
N LEU A 291 -17.43 -23.06 8.73
CA LEU A 291 -17.74 -22.04 7.73
C LEU A 291 -18.88 -22.53 6.83
N MET A 292 -19.72 -21.60 6.37
CA MET A 292 -20.64 -21.82 5.27
C MET A 292 -20.03 -21.27 3.98
N VAL A 293 -19.90 -22.11 2.96
CA VAL A 293 -19.43 -21.74 1.63
C VAL A 293 -20.64 -21.53 0.72
N ARG A 294 -20.70 -20.37 0.07
CA ARG A 294 -21.62 -20.05 -1.01
C ARG A 294 -20.84 -19.82 -2.29
N HIS A 295 -21.24 -20.50 -3.35
CA HIS A 295 -20.61 -20.41 -4.67
C HIS A 295 -21.67 -20.68 -5.77
N PRO A 296 -21.68 -19.96 -6.91
CA PRO A 296 -22.64 -20.14 -8.00
C PRO A 296 -22.82 -21.56 -8.53
N HIS A 297 -21.78 -22.40 -8.44
CA HIS A 297 -21.88 -23.81 -8.88
C HIS A 297 -22.59 -24.71 -7.87
N PHE A 298 -22.85 -24.25 -6.64
CA PHE A 298 -23.56 -25.01 -5.63
C PHE A 298 -25.01 -24.51 -5.51
N THR A 299 -25.97 -25.44 -5.65
CA THR A 299 -27.40 -25.14 -5.49
C THR A 299 -27.78 -24.88 -4.04
N GLN A 300 -27.02 -25.43 -3.09
CA GLN A 300 -27.19 -25.24 -1.66
C GLN A 300 -25.87 -24.81 -0.99
N PRO A 301 -25.91 -24.04 0.11
CA PRO A 301 -24.71 -23.70 0.87
C PRO A 301 -24.05 -24.95 1.45
N VAL A 302 -22.73 -25.03 1.36
CA VAL A 302 -21.94 -26.15 1.88
C VAL A 302 -21.33 -25.75 3.21
N PHE A 303 -21.52 -26.56 4.25
CA PHE A 303 -20.88 -26.32 5.55
C PHE A 303 -19.62 -27.17 5.67
N VAL A 304 -18.50 -26.50 5.95
CA VAL A 304 -17.19 -27.14 6.08
C VAL A 304 -16.58 -26.80 7.42
N ARG A 305 -15.68 -27.66 7.90
CA ARG A 305 -14.82 -27.36 9.04
C ARG A 305 -13.41 -27.10 8.53
N PHE A 306 -12.96 -25.86 8.66
CA PHE A 306 -11.61 -25.47 8.30
C PHE A 306 -10.61 -26.03 9.34
N PRO A 307 -9.48 -26.61 8.91
CA PRO A 307 -8.48 -27.12 9.83
C PRO A 307 -7.89 -25.99 10.67
N ARG A 308 -7.27 -26.35 11.81
CA ARG A 308 -6.44 -25.38 12.52
C ARG A 308 -5.31 -24.93 11.59
N PRO A 309 -4.98 -23.62 11.56
CA PRO A 309 -3.89 -23.13 10.73
C PRO A 309 -2.59 -23.89 11.03
N ALA A 310 -1.84 -24.20 9.99
CA ALA A 310 -0.53 -24.84 10.07
C ALA A 310 0.58 -23.89 10.57
N VAL A 311 0.21 -22.66 10.95
CA VAL A 311 1.12 -21.58 11.29
C VAL A 311 0.92 -21.16 12.75
N MET A 312 2.01 -20.68 13.36
CA MET A 312 1.99 -20.10 14.70
C MET A 312 1.08 -18.87 14.76
N ARG A 313 0.34 -18.69 15.85
CA ARG A 313 -0.49 -17.49 16.02
C ARG A 313 0.42 -16.29 16.31
N GLY A 314 -0.03 -15.09 15.94
CA GLY A 314 0.74 -13.86 16.16
C GLY A 314 1.22 -13.69 17.60
N ARG A 315 0.35 -13.92 18.60
CA ARG A 315 0.71 -13.84 20.02
C ARG A 315 1.81 -14.83 20.40
N ASP A 316 1.63 -16.11 20.05
CA ASP A 316 2.62 -17.16 20.33
C ASP A 316 3.96 -16.85 19.62
N GLY A 317 3.88 -16.24 18.44
CA GLY A 317 5.03 -15.76 17.66
C GLY A 317 5.80 -14.64 18.34
N VAL A 318 5.11 -13.61 18.85
CA VAL A 318 5.72 -12.49 19.58
C VAL A 318 6.32 -12.96 20.90
N GLU A 319 5.67 -13.88 21.60
CA GLU A 319 6.20 -14.46 22.85
C GLU A 319 7.46 -15.30 22.59
N ARG A 320 7.50 -16.08 21.50
CA ARG A 320 8.65 -16.93 21.15
C ARG A 320 9.80 -16.18 20.49
N TYR A 321 9.49 -15.20 19.66
CA TYR A 321 10.42 -14.37 18.92
C TYR A 321 10.18 -12.91 19.30
N PRO A 322 10.66 -12.48 20.48
CA PRO A 322 10.48 -11.10 20.91
C PRO A 322 11.15 -10.15 19.93
N GLN A 323 10.56 -8.96 19.78
CA GLN A 323 11.10 -7.91 18.92
C GLN A 323 12.51 -7.53 19.34
N ALA A 324 13.37 -7.30 18.36
CA ALA A 324 14.68 -6.71 18.62
C ALA A 324 14.49 -5.30 19.19
N GLN A 325 15.38 -4.89 20.10
CA GLN A 325 15.45 -3.49 20.51
C GLN A 325 15.77 -2.61 19.30
N GLU A 326 15.20 -1.41 19.26
CA GLU A 326 15.48 -0.46 18.18
C GLU A 326 16.98 -0.18 18.13
N MET A 327 17.59 -0.47 16.99
CA MET A 327 19.03 -0.36 16.80
C MET A 327 19.44 1.12 16.74
N THR A 328 20.64 1.47 17.18
CA THR A 328 21.21 2.79 16.88
C THR A 328 21.58 2.86 15.40
N LEU A 329 21.75 4.07 14.85
CA LEU A 329 22.20 4.25 13.46
C LEU A 329 23.51 3.50 13.20
N ASP A 330 24.49 3.63 14.10
CA ASP A 330 25.78 2.94 14.00
C ASP A 330 25.62 1.41 13.95
N ALA A 331 24.70 0.89 14.76
CA ALA A 331 24.42 -0.54 14.80
C ALA A 331 23.71 -1.01 13.52
N ALA A 332 22.80 -0.20 12.97
CA ALA A 332 22.14 -0.47 11.70
C ALA A 332 23.14 -0.48 10.53
N VAL A 333 24.03 0.51 10.47
CA VAL A 333 25.12 0.58 9.47
C VAL A 333 26.06 -0.61 9.61
N ALA A 334 26.50 -0.95 10.83
CA ALA A 334 27.34 -2.13 11.06
C ALA A 334 26.66 -3.42 10.60
N ARG A 335 25.35 -3.57 10.87
CA ARG A 335 24.56 -4.73 10.41
C ARG A 335 24.49 -4.81 8.88
N ALA A 336 24.26 -3.69 8.20
CA ALA A 336 24.24 -3.65 6.74
C ALA A 336 25.61 -4.01 6.16
N LEU A 337 26.68 -3.41 6.67
CA LEU A 337 28.04 -3.65 6.19
C LEU A 337 28.55 -5.07 6.47
N ARG A 338 28.07 -5.74 7.52
CA ARG A 338 28.38 -7.15 7.82
C ARG A 338 27.96 -8.13 6.73
N THR A 339 27.01 -7.75 5.87
CA THR A 339 26.67 -8.56 4.69
C THR A 339 27.80 -8.61 3.66
N LEU A 340 28.69 -7.61 3.66
CA LEU A 340 29.87 -7.51 2.80
C LEU A 340 31.13 -7.98 3.54
N ASP A 341 31.30 -7.59 4.80
CA ASP A 341 32.43 -7.99 5.65
C ASP A 341 31.97 -8.27 7.10
N PRO A 342 31.90 -9.56 7.50
CA PRO A 342 31.46 -9.97 8.84
C PRO A 342 32.30 -9.42 10.00
N SER A 343 33.52 -8.92 9.76
CA SER A 343 34.41 -8.40 10.80
C SER A 343 34.03 -6.99 11.29
N ILE A 344 33.15 -6.29 10.58
CA ILE A 344 32.76 -4.91 10.90
C ILE A 344 32.03 -4.85 12.25
N THR A 345 32.47 -3.93 13.12
CA THR A 345 31.88 -3.72 14.45
C THR A 345 31.19 -2.37 14.55
N VAL A 346 30.28 -2.23 15.52
CA VAL A 346 29.62 -0.95 15.80
C VAL A 346 30.65 0.11 16.21
N GLY A 347 31.67 -0.27 16.99
CA GLY A 347 32.75 0.64 17.38
C GLY A 347 33.55 1.14 16.18
N TRP A 348 33.84 0.27 15.21
CA TRP A 348 34.49 0.69 13.96
C TRP A 348 33.64 1.71 13.17
N VAL A 349 32.33 1.49 13.09
CA VAL A 349 31.42 2.46 12.43
C VAL A 349 31.44 3.80 13.16
N GLN A 350 31.40 3.78 14.49
CA GLN A 350 31.46 4.99 15.32
C GLN A 350 32.76 5.76 15.14
N GLU A 351 33.89 5.07 15.04
CA GLU A 351 35.20 5.69 14.81
C GLU A 351 35.32 6.32 13.42
N VAL A 352 34.68 5.74 12.40
CA VAL A 352 34.71 6.25 11.02
C VAL A 352 33.68 7.37 10.79
N ALA A 353 32.58 7.37 11.53
CA ALA A 353 31.51 8.36 11.42
C ALA A 353 31.70 9.62 12.30
N ALA A 354 32.63 9.58 13.25
CA ALA A 354 33.05 10.70 14.08
C ALA A 354 34.01 11.65 13.35
#